data_AF-A0A8H6ZAN4-F1
#
_entry.id   AF-A0A8H6ZAN4-F1
#
_cell.length_a   1.000
_cell.length_b   1.000
_cell.length_c   1.000
_cell.angle_alpha   90.00
_cell.angle_beta   90.00
_cell.angle_gamma   90.00
#
_symmetry.space_group_name_H-M   'P 1'
#
loop_
_entity.id
_entity.type
_entity.pdbx_description
1 polymer ?
#
loop_
_entity_poly.entity_id
_entity_poly.type
_entity_poly.pdbx_seq_one_letter_code
_entity_poly.pdbx_strand_id
1 'polypeptide(L)'
;MKSSRLGKSPCFLGVWPTAELHLHEVTTSLMDNATESLNPSTPLAFLPPALADPFEVSRYLFAATLGAYVWDIALNLGNDYALLFKHRVRFPTIVYFLSRAFTLAYILANVVYSVAPVKNCNAIALGFSICLIGTQTATAMLFFLRVTAVWHPSKIAFAVFSILWIAVLGAGITVPLGLRAAHIGPTMQCVITAVPSDVEVAVIVPLINDTAIFFAISYRILAHTIVMDSIVAHLRVFLGGTGLSTLSQALLRSGQHFYLIAVAAQTTLLVLLKLPHLTPVYHGMFSVPALALVNAMACLVFRRIKFGLICSDRISNPPITGLSEDFHATANPRSRSLHSRRTDPITTEFGSNTIYPLDVRVQKEIDKFEEGADGSQESRKLTTLA
;
A
#
# COMPACT_ATOMS: atom_id res chain seq x y z
N MET A 1 -1.22 -43.52 -74.63
CA MET A 1 -1.74 -42.78 -75.80
C MET A 1 -1.35 -41.31 -75.63
N LYS A 2 -0.55 -40.77 -76.58
CA LYS A 2 -0.03 -39.38 -76.72
C LYS A 2 0.89 -38.86 -75.58
N SER A 3 2.20 -38.66 -75.78
CA SER A 3 2.90 -37.72 -76.71
C SER A 3 2.61 -36.26 -76.31
N SER A 4 3.55 -35.32 -76.10
CA SER A 4 5.00 -35.23 -76.36
C SER A 4 5.45 -33.78 -76.09
N ARG A 5 6.74 -33.62 -75.67
CA ARG A 5 7.74 -32.58 -76.08
C ARG A 5 7.36 -31.09 -75.96
N LEU A 6 8.21 -30.09 -75.69
CA LEU A 6 9.64 -29.74 -75.80
C LEU A 6 9.82 -28.59 -74.76
N GLY A 7 10.96 -28.24 -74.17
CA GLY A 7 12.36 -28.39 -74.51
C GLY A 7 13.08 -27.09 -74.13
N LYS A 8 14.25 -27.21 -73.48
CA LYS A 8 15.45 -26.34 -73.56
C LYS A 8 16.26 -26.40 -72.25
N SER A 9 17.35 -27.16 -72.30
CA SER A 9 18.60 -26.94 -71.56
C SER A 9 19.37 -25.74 -72.19
N PRO A 10 20.58 -25.31 -71.76
CA PRO A 10 21.37 -25.67 -70.56
C PRO A 10 22.14 -24.48 -69.87
N CYS A 11 22.85 -24.82 -68.79
CA CYS A 11 24.11 -24.23 -68.28
C CYS A 11 24.14 -22.80 -67.72
N PHE A 12 24.36 -22.69 -66.41
CA PHE A 12 25.64 -22.19 -65.87
C PHE A 12 25.95 -22.88 -64.53
N LEU A 13 27.09 -23.58 -64.52
CA LEU A 13 27.78 -24.09 -63.36
C LEU A 13 28.36 -22.93 -62.55
N GLY A 14 28.38 -23.08 -61.23
CA GLY A 14 29.48 -22.53 -60.43
C GLY A 14 29.10 -22.13 -59.02
N VAL A 15 29.45 -22.99 -58.06
CA VAL A 15 29.91 -22.68 -56.69
C VAL A 15 28.82 -22.01 -55.83
N TRP A 16 28.23 -22.67 -54.83
CA TRP A 16 28.64 -22.65 -53.42
C TRP A 16 27.70 -23.58 -52.64
N PRO A 17 28.18 -24.67 -52.01
CA PRO A 17 27.45 -25.24 -50.86
C PRO A 17 28.29 -25.26 -49.57
N THR A 18 29.58 -24.90 -49.61
CA THR A 18 30.49 -25.05 -48.46
C THR A 18 30.55 -23.83 -47.53
N ALA A 19 30.13 -22.64 -47.97
CA ALA A 19 30.07 -21.46 -47.07
C ALA A 19 28.89 -21.52 -46.08
N GLU A 20 27.72 -21.98 -46.51
CA GLU A 20 26.55 -21.99 -45.63
C GLU A 20 26.67 -23.07 -44.54
N LEU A 21 27.26 -24.24 -44.86
CA LEU A 21 27.53 -25.25 -43.83
C LEU A 21 28.57 -24.76 -42.82
N HIS A 22 29.66 -24.11 -43.28
CA HIS A 22 30.67 -23.56 -42.39
C HIS A 22 30.17 -22.35 -41.59
N LEU A 23 29.29 -21.50 -42.13
CA LEU A 23 28.71 -20.39 -41.35
C LEU A 23 27.73 -20.91 -40.29
N HIS A 24 26.96 -21.96 -40.57
CA HIS A 24 26.10 -22.60 -39.58
C HIS A 24 26.91 -23.33 -38.50
N GLU A 25 28.00 -23.99 -38.87
CA GLU A 25 28.89 -24.70 -37.95
C GLU A 25 29.79 -23.74 -37.14
N VAL A 26 30.16 -22.60 -37.71
CA VAL A 26 30.85 -21.49 -37.02
C VAL A 26 29.91 -20.72 -36.12
N THR A 27 28.63 -20.52 -36.48
CA THR A 27 27.65 -19.90 -35.57
C THR A 27 27.20 -20.84 -34.45
N THR A 28 27.08 -22.15 -34.69
CA THR A 28 26.85 -23.12 -33.60
C THR A 28 28.08 -23.27 -32.71
N SER A 29 29.31 -23.33 -33.26
CA SER A 29 30.52 -23.41 -32.43
C SER A 29 30.85 -22.10 -31.70
N LEU A 30 30.49 -20.92 -32.23
CA LEU A 30 30.60 -19.66 -31.50
C LEU A 30 29.50 -19.47 -30.44
N MET A 31 28.30 -20.02 -30.67
CA MET A 31 27.26 -20.04 -29.64
C MET A 31 27.57 -21.06 -28.52
N ASP A 32 28.17 -22.21 -28.86
CA ASP A 32 28.64 -23.20 -27.88
C ASP A 32 29.87 -22.68 -27.09
N ASN A 33 30.87 -22.06 -27.74
CA ASN A 33 32.01 -21.43 -27.05
C ASN A 33 31.61 -20.21 -26.20
N ALA A 34 30.55 -19.49 -26.58
CA ALA A 34 30.05 -18.37 -25.79
C ALA A 34 29.48 -18.85 -24.45
N THR A 35 28.89 -20.06 -24.38
CA THR A 35 28.44 -20.65 -23.11
C THR A 35 29.58 -21.20 -22.24
N GLU A 36 30.76 -21.45 -22.82
CA GLU A 36 31.88 -22.10 -22.13
C GLU A 36 32.75 -21.14 -21.29
N SER A 37 32.54 -19.82 -21.40
CA SER A 37 33.31 -18.81 -20.63
C SER A 37 32.47 -17.84 -19.78
N LEU A 38 31.19 -18.13 -19.54
CA LEU A 38 30.43 -17.30 -18.59
C LEU A 38 30.94 -17.54 -17.17
N ASN A 39 31.39 -16.47 -16.55
CA ASN A 39 31.80 -16.49 -15.16
C ASN A 39 30.62 -16.96 -14.28
N PRO A 40 30.73 -18.11 -13.58
CA PRO A 40 29.65 -18.66 -12.76
C PRO A 40 29.25 -17.75 -11.59
N SER A 41 30.06 -16.75 -11.26
CA SER A 41 29.74 -15.71 -10.26
C SER A 41 28.92 -14.54 -10.81
N THR A 42 28.60 -14.52 -12.11
CA THR A 42 27.80 -13.46 -12.76
C THR A 42 26.44 -14.01 -13.21
N PRO A 43 25.48 -14.19 -12.28
CA PRO A 43 24.18 -14.81 -12.57
C PRO A 43 23.37 -14.08 -13.65
N LEU A 44 23.50 -12.75 -13.72
CA LEU A 44 22.86 -11.92 -14.75
C LEU A 44 23.31 -12.27 -16.17
N ALA A 45 24.52 -12.79 -16.35
CA ALA A 45 25.03 -13.16 -17.66
C ALA A 45 24.31 -14.39 -18.25
N PHE A 46 23.65 -15.20 -17.42
CA PHE A 46 22.81 -16.33 -17.85
C PHE A 46 21.36 -15.92 -18.18
N LEU A 47 20.99 -14.64 -18.01
CA LEU A 47 19.67 -14.12 -18.41
C LEU A 47 19.77 -13.42 -19.78
N PRO A 48 18.72 -13.49 -20.61
CA PRO A 48 18.59 -12.59 -21.75
C PRO A 48 18.70 -11.12 -21.31
N PRO A 49 19.36 -10.23 -22.08
CA PRO A 49 19.54 -8.82 -21.70
C PRO A 49 18.23 -8.10 -21.32
N ALA A 50 17.14 -8.44 -22.02
CA ALA A 50 15.80 -7.91 -21.74
C ALA A 50 15.25 -8.26 -20.34
N LEU A 51 15.81 -9.26 -19.66
CA LEU A 51 15.44 -9.70 -18.32
C LEU A 51 16.52 -9.39 -17.27
N ALA A 52 17.78 -9.22 -17.68
CA ALA A 52 18.88 -8.91 -16.78
C ALA A 52 18.78 -7.49 -16.19
N ASP A 53 18.60 -6.45 -17.03
CA ASP A 53 18.52 -5.07 -16.54
C ASP A 53 17.34 -4.85 -15.57
N PRO A 54 16.11 -5.31 -15.86
CA PRO A 54 14.98 -5.14 -14.94
C PRO A 54 15.19 -5.88 -13.61
N PHE A 55 15.85 -7.04 -13.65
CA PHE A 55 16.15 -7.81 -12.45
C PHE A 55 17.17 -7.09 -11.56
N GLU A 56 18.20 -6.49 -12.16
CA GLU A 56 19.16 -5.68 -11.41
C GLU A 56 18.49 -4.44 -10.78
N VAL A 57 17.65 -3.73 -11.52
CA VAL A 57 16.88 -2.59 -10.98
C VAL A 57 15.99 -3.03 -9.81
N SER A 58 15.35 -4.21 -9.90
CA SER A 58 14.51 -4.74 -8.83
C SER A 58 15.30 -4.98 -7.53
N ARG A 59 16.56 -5.42 -7.63
CA ARG A 59 17.44 -5.62 -6.45
C ARG A 59 17.68 -4.33 -5.70
N TYR A 60 18.04 -3.26 -6.41
CA TYR A 60 18.24 -1.94 -5.79
C TYR A 60 16.94 -1.40 -5.21
N LEU A 61 15.81 -1.59 -5.91
CA LEU A 61 14.51 -1.13 -5.44
C LEU A 61 14.09 -1.85 -4.14
N PHE A 62 14.28 -3.17 -4.05
CA PHE A 62 13.95 -3.93 -2.84
C PHE A 62 14.86 -3.56 -1.68
N ALA A 63 16.16 -3.35 -1.91
CA ALA A 63 17.09 -2.87 -0.89
C ALA A 63 16.73 -1.46 -0.40
N ALA A 64 16.38 -0.55 -1.31
CA ALA A 64 15.91 0.80 -0.97
C ALA A 64 14.59 0.75 -0.18
N THR A 65 13.66 -0.12 -0.56
CA THR A 65 12.38 -0.31 0.14
C THR A 65 12.61 -0.86 1.54
N LEU A 66 13.52 -1.83 1.71
CA LEU A 66 13.90 -2.36 3.02
C LEU A 66 14.48 -1.26 3.91
N GLY A 67 15.42 -0.47 3.38
CA GLY A 67 16.01 0.66 4.10
C GLY A 67 14.96 1.68 4.53
N ALA A 68 14.08 2.10 3.62
CA ALA A 68 13.00 3.03 3.91
C ALA A 68 12.01 2.49 4.94
N TYR A 69 11.65 1.21 4.85
CA TYR A 69 10.69 0.58 5.77
C TYR A 69 11.29 0.36 7.16
N VAL A 70 12.56 -0.06 7.26
CA VAL A 70 13.28 -0.12 8.54
C VAL A 70 13.44 1.27 9.15
N TRP A 71 13.69 2.29 8.33
CA TRP A 71 13.75 3.68 8.78
C TRP A 71 12.40 4.15 9.33
N ASP A 72 11.27 3.82 8.68
CA ASP A 72 9.93 4.07 9.22
C ASP A 72 9.70 3.38 10.59
N ILE A 73 10.18 2.15 10.75
CA ILE A 73 10.13 1.45 12.05
C ILE A 73 10.95 2.19 13.10
N ALA A 74 12.19 2.55 12.78
CA ALA A 74 13.10 3.24 13.70
C ALA A 74 12.53 4.59 14.17
N LEU A 75 12.03 5.42 13.24
CA LEU A 75 11.45 6.73 13.56
C LEU A 75 10.22 6.63 14.48
N ASN A 76 9.50 5.52 14.40
CA ASN A 76 8.25 5.34 15.12
C ASN A 76 8.36 4.41 16.33
N LEU A 77 9.55 3.90 16.61
CA LEU A 77 9.80 2.92 17.66
C LEU A 77 9.37 3.42 19.05
N GLY A 78 9.55 4.72 19.33
CA GLY A 78 9.10 5.32 20.59
C GLY A 78 7.58 5.28 20.76
N ASN A 79 6.83 5.51 19.68
CA ASN A 79 5.37 5.41 19.68
C ASN A 79 4.91 3.96 19.79
N ASP A 80 5.59 3.05 19.09
CA ASP A 80 5.30 1.62 19.15
C ASP A 80 5.57 1.04 20.55
N TYR A 81 6.65 1.48 21.19
CA TYR A 81 6.97 1.15 22.57
C TYR A 81 5.88 1.65 23.53
N ALA A 82 5.44 2.90 23.37
CA ALA A 82 4.34 3.44 24.16
C ALA A 82 3.02 2.66 23.94
N LEU A 83 2.75 2.22 22.72
CA LEU A 83 1.56 1.43 22.40
C LEU A 83 1.59 0.04 23.04
N LEU A 84 2.75 -0.61 23.10
CA LEU A 84 2.90 -1.97 23.64
C LEU A 84 2.94 -2.00 25.17
N PHE A 85 3.61 -1.02 25.79
CA PHE A 85 3.91 -1.05 27.23
C PHE A 85 3.15 -0.02 28.07
N LYS A 86 2.70 1.10 27.49
CA LYS A 86 1.96 2.14 28.24
C LYS A 86 0.45 2.07 28.04
N HIS A 87 -0.04 1.33 27.03
CA HIS A 87 -1.46 1.21 26.72
C HIS A 87 -1.91 -0.25 26.83
N ARG A 88 -3.21 -0.47 27.06
CA ARG A 88 -3.80 -1.81 27.08
C ARG A 88 -3.76 -2.40 25.67
N VAL A 89 -3.07 -3.54 25.51
CA VAL A 89 -3.02 -4.29 24.26
C VAL A 89 -4.42 -4.84 23.97
N ARG A 90 -5.00 -4.40 22.86
CA ARG A 90 -6.29 -4.88 22.35
C ARG A 90 -6.12 -5.51 20.99
N PHE A 91 -7.17 -6.20 20.51
CA PHE A 91 -7.16 -6.86 19.20
C PHE A 91 -6.61 -5.99 18.04
N PRO A 92 -7.02 -4.71 17.86
CA PRO A 92 -6.47 -3.88 16.78
C PRO A 92 -4.95 -3.61 16.89
N THR A 93 -4.41 -3.63 18.12
CA THR A 93 -2.96 -3.45 18.37
C THR A 93 -2.18 -4.69 17.95
N ILE A 94 -2.73 -5.88 18.20
CA ILE A 94 -2.15 -7.15 17.75
C ILE A 94 -2.11 -7.19 16.22
N VAL A 95 -3.24 -6.86 15.58
CA VAL A 95 -3.34 -6.79 14.11
C VAL A 95 -2.32 -5.80 13.53
N TYR A 96 -2.14 -4.64 14.17
CA TYR A 96 -1.14 -3.64 13.78
C TYR A 96 0.29 -4.20 13.77
N PHE A 97 0.73 -4.83 14.87
CA PHE A 97 2.09 -5.40 14.94
C PHE A 97 2.27 -6.59 13.99
N LEU A 98 1.24 -7.42 13.86
CA LEU A 98 1.25 -8.56 12.93
C LEU A 98 1.39 -8.09 11.48
N SER A 99 0.65 -7.04 11.11
CA SER A 99 0.71 -6.41 9.80
C SER A 99 2.12 -5.90 9.47
N ARG A 100 2.79 -5.21 10.41
CA ARG A 100 4.17 -4.74 10.21
C ARG A 100 5.19 -5.87 10.17
N ALA A 101 5.03 -6.88 11.01
CA ALA A 101 5.93 -8.04 11.04
C ALA A 101 5.90 -8.81 9.71
N PHE A 102 4.70 -9.09 9.18
CA PHE A 102 4.56 -9.74 7.87
C PHE A 102 5.10 -8.86 6.73
N THR A 103 4.91 -7.54 6.80
CA THR A 103 5.42 -6.63 5.76
C THR A 103 6.95 -6.63 5.75
N LEU A 104 7.58 -6.53 6.92
CA LEU A 104 9.03 -6.60 7.04
C LEU A 104 9.57 -7.95 6.55
N ALA A 105 8.94 -9.05 6.95
CA ALA A 105 9.31 -10.39 6.51
C ALA A 105 9.15 -10.56 4.99
N TYR A 106 8.10 -10.00 4.40
CA TYR A 106 7.86 -9.99 2.96
C TYR A 106 8.96 -9.23 2.20
N ILE A 107 9.29 -8.00 2.63
CA ILE A 107 10.34 -7.18 2.00
C ILE A 107 11.69 -7.89 2.14
N LEU A 108 12.02 -8.39 3.33
CA LEU A 108 13.26 -9.11 3.58
C LEU A 108 13.38 -10.37 2.72
N ALA A 109 12.30 -11.16 2.62
CA ALA A 109 12.29 -12.36 1.79
C ALA A 109 12.50 -12.04 0.29
N ASN A 110 11.95 -10.93 -0.21
CA ASN A 110 12.22 -10.45 -1.57
C ASN A 110 13.67 -10.01 -1.76
N VAL A 111 14.26 -9.31 -0.79
CA VAL A 111 15.69 -8.94 -0.84
C VAL A 111 16.57 -10.19 -0.87
N VAL A 112 16.33 -11.15 0.04
CA VAL A 112 17.07 -12.42 0.08
C VAL A 112 16.91 -13.19 -1.24
N TYR A 113 15.70 -13.25 -1.77
CA TYR A 113 15.42 -13.87 -3.06
C TYR A 113 16.25 -13.26 -4.21
N SER A 114 16.41 -11.94 -4.24
CA SER A 114 17.08 -11.26 -5.35
C SER A 114 18.61 -11.19 -5.22
N VAL A 115 19.20 -11.42 -4.03
CA VAL A 115 20.66 -11.26 -3.83
C VAL A 115 21.35 -12.51 -3.28
N ALA A 116 20.68 -13.34 -2.49
CA ALA A 116 21.32 -14.43 -1.78
C ALA A 116 21.36 -15.72 -2.63
N PRO A 117 22.40 -16.56 -2.46
CA PRO A 117 22.38 -17.92 -2.99
C PRO A 117 21.40 -18.77 -2.17
N VAL A 118 20.37 -19.31 -2.83
CA VAL A 118 19.30 -20.08 -2.20
C VAL A 118 19.28 -21.51 -2.75
N LYS A 119 19.26 -22.51 -1.85
CA LYS A 119 19.19 -23.93 -2.25
C LYS A 119 17.85 -24.29 -2.90
N ASN A 120 16.75 -23.76 -2.38
CA ASN A 120 15.41 -24.10 -2.82
C ASN A 120 14.63 -22.84 -3.22
N CYS A 121 14.61 -22.52 -4.51
CA CYS A 121 13.91 -21.32 -5.02
C CYS A 121 12.40 -21.34 -4.75
N ASN A 122 11.76 -22.50 -4.84
CA ASN A 122 10.34 -22.63 -4.52
C ASN A 122 10.04 -22.38 -3.02
N ALA A 123 10.97 -22.72 -2.12
CA ALA A 123 10.77 -22.51 -0.69
C ALA A 123 10.78 -21.01 -0.34
N ILE A 124 11.72 -20.25 -0.90
CA ILE A 124 11.75 -18.79 -0.68
C ILE A 124 10.57 -18.09 -1.38
N ALA A 125 10.17 -18.57 -2.55
CA ALA A 125 8.99 -18.08 -3.27
C ALA A 125 7.70 -18.27 -2.46
N LEU A 126 7.53 -19.47 -1.88
CA LEU A 126 6.45 -19.75 -0.95
C LEU A 126 6.52 -18.87 0.30
N GLY A 127 7.73 -18.68 0.85
CA GLY A 127 7.97 -17.85 2.04
C GLY A 127 7.49 -16.41 1.87
N PHE A 128 7.92 -15.72 0.81
CA PHE A 128 7.42 -14.35 0.58
C PHE A 128 5.93 -14.34 0.21
N SER A 129 5.41 -15.36 -0.48
CA SER A 129 3.97 -15.43 -0.80
C SER A 129 3.10 -15.54 0.46
N ILE A 130 3.53 -16.31 1.47
CA ILE A 130 2.84 -16.37 2.76
C ILE A 130 2.91 -15.03 3.49
N CYS A 131 4.08 -14.37 3.47
CA CYS A 131 4.24 -13.05 4.08
C CYS A 131 3.38 -11.97 3.39
N LEU A 132 3.22 -12.06 2.07
CA LEU A 132 2.31 -11.22 1.29
C LEU A 132 0.86 -11.38 1.77
N ILE A 133 0.38 -12.63 1.91
CA ILE A 133 -0.98 -12.92 2.39
C ILE A 133 -1.20 -12.33 3.79
N GLY A 134 -0.24 -12.57 4.70
CA GLY A 134 -0.29 -12.04 6.06
C GLY A 134 -0.34 -10.52 6.07
N THR A 135 0.48 -9.88 5.25
CA THR A 135 0.52 -8.42 5.11
C THR A 135 -0.80 -7.86 4.59
N GLN A 136 -1.30 -8.36 3.46
CA GLN A 136 -2.53 -7.88 2.84
C GLN A 136 -3.73 -8.08 3.76
N THR A 137 -3.87 -9.27 4.34
CA THR A 137 -5.02 -9.61 5.20
C THR A 137 -5.01 -8.78 6.49
N ALA A 138 -3.85 -8.63 7.14
CA ALA A 138 -3.75 -7.84 8.37
C ALA A 138 -3.93 -6.34 8.10
N THR A 139 -3.39 -5.82 6.98
CA THR A 139 -3.58 -4.41 6.59
C THR A 139 -5.05 -4.12 6.25
N ALA A 140 -5.69 -5.00 5.47
CA ALA A 140 -7.12 -4.91 5.18
C ALA A 140 -7.96 -5.00 6.46
N MET A 141 -7.54 -5.78 7.45
CA MET A 141 -8.20 -5.85 8.76
C MET A 141 -8.12 -4.52 9.51
N LEU A 142 -7.01 -3.79 9.46
CA LEU A 142 -6.90 -2.45 10.05
C LEU A 142 -7.89 -1.47 9.42
N PHE A 143 -8.04 -1.52 8.10
CA PHE A 143 -9.01 -0.71 7.36
C PHE A 143 -10.46 -1.11 7.68
N PHE A 144 -10.73 -2.42 7.78
CA PHE A 144 -12.01 -2.97 8.21
C PHE A 144 -12.42 -2.48 9.61
N LEU A 145 -11.50 -2.55 10.58
CA LEU A 145 -11.73 -2.09 11.95
C LEU A 145 -12.08 -0.59 12.00
N ARG A 146 -11.48 0.22 11.11
CA ARG A 146 -11.83 1.64 11.03
C ARG A 146 -13.22 1.86 10.44
N VAL A 147 -13.57 1.22 9.33
CA VAL A 147 -14.87 1.45 8.69
C VAL A 147 -16.02 0.99 9.59
N THR A 148 -15.85 -0.11 10.32
CA THR A 148 -16.84 -0.59 11.30
C THR A 148 -17.03 0.38 12.46
N ALA A 149 -15.95 1.01 12.94
CA ALA A 149 -16.05 2.07 13.95
C ALA A 149 -16.82 3.31 13.44
N VAL A 150 -16.69 3.64 12.16
CA VAL A 150 -17.36 4.80 11.53
C VAL A 150 -18.85 4.51 11.22
N TRP A 151 -19.19 3.25 10.94
CA TRP A 151 -20.53 2.79 10.54
C TRP A 151 -21.26 1.99 11.64
N HIS A 152 -20.91 2.25 12.90
CA HIS A 152 -21.21 1.44 14.08
C HIS A 152 -22.65 0.89 14.27
N PRO A 153 -23.76 1.54 13.86
CA PRO A 153 -25.09 0.91 14.01
C PRO A 153 -25.50 -0.02 12.85
N SER A 154 -24.82 0.02 11.70
CA SER A 154 -25.28 -0.67 10.49
C SER A 154 -24.70 -2.08 10.34
N LYS A 155 -25.53 -3.10 10.62
CA LYS A 155 -25.18 -4.53 10.41
C LYS A 155 -24.82 -4.86 8.96
N ILE A 156 -25.46 -4.18 8.01
CA ILE A 156 -25.22 -4.36 6.57
C ILE A 156 -23.79 -3.93 6.20
N ALA A 157 -23.34 -2.76 6.65
CA ALA A 157 -21.98 -2.29 6.35
C ALA A 157 -20.94 -3.25 6.94
N PHE A 158 -21.15 -3.68 8.19
CA PHE A 158 -20.28 -4.68 8.81
C PHE A 158 -20.18 -5.97 7.99
N ALA A 159 -21.32 -6.52 7.54
CA ALA A 159 -21.35 -7.74 6.73
C ALA A 159 -20.64 -7.56 5.38
N VAL A 160 -20.90 -6.46 4.67
CA VAL A 160 -20.29 -6.15 3.37
C VAL A 160 -18.77 -6.05 3.49
N PHE A 161 -18.26 -5.27 4.45
CA PHE A 161 -16.82 -5.11 4.62
C PHE A 161 -16.14 -6.38 5.16
N SER A 162 -16.87 -7.23 5.91
CA SER A 162 -16.33 -8.54 6.32
C SER A 162 -16.16 -9.46 5.11
N ILE A 163 -17.12 -9.47 4.19
CA ILE A 163 -17.04 -10.26 2.95
C ILE A 163 -15.87 -9.78 2.09
N LEU A 164 -15.71 -8.46 1.93
CA LEU A 164 -14.58 -7.87 1.20
C LEU A 164 -13.23 -8.25 1.82
N TRP A 165 -13.14 -8.24 3.16
CA TRP A 165 -11.94 -8.66 3.86
C TRP A 165 -11.63 -10.16 3.65
N ILE A 166 -12.64 -11.04 3.73
CA ILE A 166 -12.46 -12.47 3.42
C ILE A 166 -12.05 -12.67 1.95
N ALA A 167 -12.61 -11.87 1.02
CA ALA A 167 -12.24 -11.92 -0.38
C ALA A 167 -10.76 -11.55 -0.59
N VAL A 168 -10.23 -10.56 0.15
CA VAL A 168 -8.79 -10.22 0.13
C VAL A 168 -7.93 -11.42 0.55
N LEU A 169 -8.31 -12.10 1.64
CA LEU A 169 -7.61 -13.30 2.09
C LEU A 169 -7.65 -14.41 1.01
N GLY A 170 -8.84 -14.67 0.44
CA GLY A 170 -9.02 -15.66 -0.63
C GLY A 170 -8.21 -15.35 -1.88
N ALA A 171 -8.18 -14.08 -2.29
CA ALA A 171 -7.37 -13.61 -3.41
C ALA A 171 -5.87 -13.75 -3.14
N GLY A 172 -5.41 -13.50 -1.92
CA GLY A 172 -4.01 -13.70 -1.55
C GLY A 172 -3.56 -15.17 -1.65
N ILE A 173 -4.45 -16.12 -1.30
CA ILE A 173 -4.15 -17.56 -1.34
C ILE A 173 -3.85 -18.07 -2.76
N THR A 174 -4.31 -17.39 -3.82
CA THR A 174 -4.03 -17.82 -5.20
C THR A 174 -2.55 -17.66 -5.56
N VAL A 175 -1.83 -16.73 -4.92
CA VAL A 175 -0.41 -16.43 -5.19
C VAL A 175 0.49 -17.65 -4.96
N PRO A 176 0.56 -18.26 -3.76
CA PRO A 176 1.42 -19.42 -3.52
C PRO A 176 1.04 -20.66 -4.33
N LEU A 177 -0.19 -20.76 -4.85
CA LEU A 177 -0.65 -21.95 -5.58
C LEU A 177 -0.06 -22.03 -7.00
N GLY A 178 0.18 -20.88 -7.65
CA GLY A 178 0.69 -20.88 -9.02
C GLY A 178 2.08 -20.29 -9.21
N LEU A 179 2.65 -19.62 -8.20
CA LEU A 179 4.01 -19.08 -8.32
C LEU A 179 5.05 -20.21 -8.37
N ARG A 180 5.91 -20.19 -9.40
CA ARG A 180 7.03 -21.13 -9.54
C ARG A 180 8.35 -20.37 -9.70
N ALA A 181 9.38 -20.85 -9.01
CA ALA A 181 10.72 -20.29 -9.08
C ALA A 181 11.75 -21.39 -9.35
N ALA A 182 12.74 -21.06 -10.16
CA ALA A 182 13.84 -21.95 -10.52
C ALA A 182 15.18 -21.23 -10.40
N HIS A 183 16.27 -22.00 -10.46
CA HIS A 183 17.62 -21.46 -10.48
C HIS A 183 17.96 -20.81 -11.83
N ILE A 184 18.78 -19.79 -11.77
CA ILE A 184 19.34 -19.11 -12.94
C ILE A 184 20.55 -19.92 -13.42
N GLY A 185 20.37 -20.70 -14.49
CA GLY A 185 21.44 -21.51 -15.07
C GLY A 185 22.13 -22.40 -14.04
N PRO A 186 23.48 -22.48 -14.01
CA PRO A 186 24.22 -23.26 -13.01
C PRO A 186 24.38 -22.53 -11.66
N THR A 187 23.80 -21.34 -11.50
CA THR A 187 23.98 -20.51 -10.29
C THR A 187 22.96 -20.85 -9.21
N MET A 188 23.28 -20.46 -7.97
CA MET A 188 22.37 -20.62 -6.83
C MET A 188 21.38 -19.46 -6.65
N GLN A 189 21.26 -18.57 -7.64
CA GLN A 189 20.27 -17.49 -7.61
C GLN A 189 18.95 -17.91 -8.26
N CYS A 190 17.86 -17.26 -7.85
CA CYS A 190 16.52 -17.65 -8.24
C CYS A 190 15.86 -16.65 -9.20
N VAL A 191 15.06 -17.16 -10.12
CA VAL A 191 14.18 -16.39 -11.02
C VAL A 191 12.78 -16.97 -10.99
N ILE A 192 11.75 -16.12 -11.10
CA ILE A 192 10.36 -16.55 -11.24
C ILE A 192 10.18 -17.04 -12.68
N THR A 193 9.76 -18.29 -12.84
CA THR A 193 9.60 -18.93 -14.16
C THR A 193 8.15 -19.03 -14.60
N ALA A 194 7.21 -19.00 -13.65
CA ALA A 194 5.78 -18.97 -13.95
C ALA A 194 5.03 -18.06 -12.98
N VAL A 195 4.21 -17.19 -13.55
CA VAL A 195 3.21 -16.39 -12.86
C VAL A 195 1.87 -16.72 -13.52
N PRO A 196 0.90 -17.31 -12.81
CA PRO A 196 -0.41 -17.57 -13.39
C PRO A 196 -1.13 -16.24 -13.66
N SER A 197 -2.03 -16.23 -14.65
CA SER A 197 -2.92 -15.09 -14.91
C SER A 197 -3.76 -14.71 -13.68
N ASP A 198 -4.01 -15.66 -12.79
CA ASP A 198 -4.85 -15.46 -11.61
C ASP A 198 -4.17 -14.61 -10.51
N VAL A 199 -2.87 -14.30 -10.62
CA VAL A 199 -2.18 -13.39 -9.67
C VAL A 199 -2.78 -11.98 -9.73
N GLU A 200 -3.38 -11.59 -10.85
CA GLU A 200 -4.07 -10.30 -10.98
C GLU A 200 -5.17 -10.12 -9.93
N VAL A 201 -5.84 -11.21 -9.56
CA VAL A 201 -6.90 -11.21 -8.55
C VAL A 201 -6.35 -10.74 -7.19
N ALA A 202 -5.11 -11.11 -6.85
CA ALA A 202 -4.42 -10.71 -5.62
C ALA A 202 -4.03 -9.21 -5.59
N VAL A 203 -4.21 -8.49 -6.69
CA VAL A 203 -4.02 -7.03 -6.80
C VAL A 203 -5.37 -6.32 -6.89
N ILE A 204 -6.29 -6.85 -7.70
CA ILE A 204 -7.61 -6.24 -7.97
C ILE A 204 -8.50 -6.28 -6.72
N VAL A 205 -8.56 -7.41 -6.01
CA VAL A 205 -9.47 -7.56 -4.86
C VAL A 205 -9.07 -6.63 -3.70
N PRO A 206 -7.78 -6.52 -3.29
CA PRO A 206 -7.35 -5.50 -2.34
C PRO A 206 -7.65 -4.07 -2.80
N LEU A 207 -7.47 -3.76 -4.09
CA LEU A 207 -7.81 -2.44 -4.63
C LEU A 207 -9.30 -2.12 -4.45
N ILE A 208 -10.19 -3.07 -4.76
CA ILE A 208 -11.63 -2.91 -4.59
C ILE A 208 -11.96 -2.69 -3.11
N ASN A 209 -11.37 -3.49 -2.22
CA ASN A 209 -11.56 -3.35 -0.77
C ASN A 209 -11.15 -1.95 -0.29
N ASP A 210 -9.93 -1.52 -0.61
CA ASP A 210 -9.37 -0.24 -0.15
C ASP A 210 -10.16 0.95 -0.71
N THR A 211 -10.60 0.84 -1.97
CA THR A 211 -11.44 1.84 -2.63
C THR A 211 -12.81 1.92 -1.97
N ALA A 212 -13.45 0.79 -1.70
CA ALA A 212 -14.75 0.74 -1.02
C ALA A 212 -14.66 1.33 0.40
N ILE A 213 -13.60 1.02 1.14
CA ILE A 213 -13.36 1.57 2.47
C ILE A 213 -13.09 3.07 2.39
N PHE A 214 -12.26 3.51 1.44
CA PHE A 214 -12.00 4.93 1.20
C PHE A 214 -13.30 5.70 0.96
N PHE A 215 -14.16 5.24 0.06
CA PHE A 215 -15.43 5.90 -0.25
C PHE A 215 -16.40 5.86 0.92
N ALA A 216 -16.51 4.74 1.63
CA ALA A 216 -17.44 4.62 2.75
C ALA A 216 -17.07 5.52 3.94
N ILE A 217 -15.78 5.64 4.26
CA ILE A 217 -15.32 6.54 5.31
C ILE A 217 -15.49 8.00 4.86
N SER A 218 -15.09 8.32 3.62
CA SER A 218 -15.22 9.67 3.05
C SER A 218 -16.67 10.13 3.01
N TYR A 219 -17.59 9.27 2.55
CA TYR A 219 -19.01 9.56 2.50
C TYR A 219 -19.57 9.84 3.89
N ARG A 220 -19.20 9.04 4.90
CA ARG A 220 -19.71 9.24 6.26
C ARG A 220 -19.21 10.56 6.86
N ILE A 221 -17.93 10.89 6.67
CA ILE A 221 -17.36 12.18 7.12
C ILE A 221 -18.10 13.33 6.44
N LEU A 222 -18.28 13.25 5.12
CA LEU A 222 -18.94 14.29 4.33
C LEU A 222 -20.41 14.46 4.72
N ALA A 223 -21.14 13.36 4.94
CA ALA A 223 -22.52 13.40 5.39
C ALA A 223 -22.65 14.10 6.75
N HIS A 224 -21.73 13.86 7.69
CA HIS A 224 -21.73 14.55 8.98
C HIS A 224 -21.41 16.04 8.88
N THR A 225 -20.51 16.45 7.98
CA THR A 225 -20.22 17.88 7.78
C THR A 225 -21.35 18.61 7.05
N ILE A 226 -22.00 17.95 6.09
CA ILE A 226 -23.10 18.54 5.30
C ILE A 226 -24.42 18.58 6.08
N VAL A 227 -24.68 17.64 7.01
CA VAL A 227 -25.87 17.74 7.87
C VAL A 227 -25.81 18.99 8.77
N MET A 228 -24.61 19.51 9.05
CA MET A 228 -24.41 20.80 9.73
C MET A 228 -24.52 22.00 8.78
N ASP A 229 -24.40 21.81 7.46
CA ASP A 229 -24.36 22.87 6.46
C ASP A 229 -25.06 22.42 5.14
N SER A 230 -26.30 22.87 4.95
CA SER A 230 -27.25 22.53 3.85
C SER A 230 -26.68 21.77 2.63
N ILE A 231 -27.15 20.52 2.41
CA ILE A 231 -26.85 19.63 1.27
C ILE A 231 -26.92 20.34 -0.09
N VAL A 232 -27.92 21.21 -0.25
CA VAL A 232 -28.21 21.90 -1.52
C VAL A 232 -27.17 22.99 -1.82
N ALA A 233 -26.63 23.65 -0.79
CA ALA A 233 -25.62 24.69 -0.93
C ALA A 233 -24.27 24.09 -1.39
N HIS A 234 -23.87 22.95 -0.83
CA HIS A 234 -22.62 22.28 -1.19
C HIS A 234 -22.66 21.62 -2.57
N LEU A 235 -23.79 21.02 -2.98
CA LEU A 235 -23.92 20.44 -4.33
C LEU A 235 -23.84 21.51 -5.42
N ARG A 236 -24.41 22.70 -5.19
CA ARG A 236 -24.33 23.83 -6.13
C ARG A 236 -22.90 24.36 -6.27
N VAL A 237 -22.12 24.34 -5.20
CA VAL A 237 -20.70 24.74 -5.17
C VAL A 237 -19.79 23.65 -5.77
N PHE A 238 -20.12 22.37 -5.59
CA PHE A 238 -19.41 21.24 -6.22
C PHE A 238 -19.58 21.22 -7.75
N LEU A 239 -20.81 21.39 -8.25
CA LEU A 239 -21.05 21.54 -9.69
C LEU A 239 -20.56 22.88 -10.25
N GLY A 240 -20.41 23.91 -9.40
CA GLY A 240 -19.89 25.25 -9.77
C GLY A 240 -18.36 25.40 -9.73
N GLY A 241 -17.59 24.31 -9.59
CA GLY A 241 -16.12 24.31 -9.67
C GLY A 241 -15.38 24.77 -8.39
N THR A 242 -16.05 25.42 -7.45
CA THR A 242 -15.45 25.89 -6.18
C THR A 242 -15.51 24.84 -5.06
N GLY A 243 -16.35 23.81 -5.17
CA GLY A 243 -16.57 22.79 -4.12
C GLY A 243 -15.55 21.68 -4.02
N LEU A 244 -14.70 21.49 -5.06
CA LEU A 244 -13.55 20.60 -4.94
C LEU A 244 -12.57 21.07 -3.87
N SER A 245 -12.44 22.40 -3.66
CA SER A 245 -11.56 22.96 -2.64
C SER A 245 -12.03 22.61 -1.22
N THR A 246 -13.33 22.76 -0.94
CA THR A 246 -13.91 22.45 0.39
C THR A 246 -13.96 20.96 0.67
N LEU A 247 -14.28 20.13 -0.34
CA LEU A 247 -14.24 18.67 -0.22
C LEU A 247 -12.80 18.18 0.01
N SER A 248 -11.84 18.66 -0.79
CA SER A 248 -10.42 18.38 -0.60
C SER A 248 -9.97 18.80 0.80
N GLN A 249 -10.38 19.98 1.27
CA GLN A 249 -10.03 20.48 2.59
C GLN A 249 -10.62 19.63 3.72
N ALA A 250 -11.86 19.14 3.59
CA ALA A 250 -12.48 18.25 4.56
C ALA A 250 -11.79 16.87 4.61
N LEU A 251 -11.47 16.28 3.45
CA LEU A 251 -10.77 15.00 3.35
C LEU A 251 -9.32 15.09 3.86
N LEU A 252 -8.63 16.20 3.57
CA LEU A 252 -7.29 16.48 4.07
C LEU A 252 -7.30 16.63 5.60
N ARG A 253 -8.27 17.36 6.16
CA ARG A 253 -8.41 17.55 7.62
C ARG A 253 -8.72 16.25 8.37
N SER A 254 -9.41 15.29 7.75
CA SER A 254 -9.79 14.02 8.41
C SER A 254 -8.72 12.91 8.30
N GLY A 255 -7.56 13.20 7.70
CA GLY A 255 -6.52 12.18 7.46
C GLY A 255 -6.91 11.14 6.41
N GLN A 256 -7.92 11.44 5.58
CA GLN A 256 -8.42 10.51 4.56
C GLN A 256 -7.49 10.40 3.36
N HIS A 257 -6.62 11.39 3.16
CA HIS A 257 -5.56 11.38 2.14
C HIS A 257 -4.62 10.18 2.27
N PHE A 258 -4.40 9.63 3.48
CA PHE A 258 -3.60 8.43 3.66
C PHE A 258 -4.22 7.18 3.01
N TYR A 259 -5.55 7.06 3.02
CA TYR A 259 -6.27 6.01 2.29
C TYR A 259 -6.23 6.24 0.79
N LEU A 260 -6.29 7.50 0.37
CA LEU A 260 -6.14 7.85 -1.05
C LEU A 260 -4.75 7.47 -1.57
N ILE A 261 -3.70 7.68 -0.78
CA ILE A 261 -2.34 7.23 -1.12
C ILE A 261 -2.29 5.71 -1.27
N ALA A 262 -2.92 4.94 -0.38
CA ALA A 262 -2.98 3.49 -0.48
C ALA A 262 -3.72 3.05 -1.76
N VAL A 263 -4.88 3.63 -2.05
CA VAL A 263 -5.65 3.36 -3.28
C VAL A 263 -4.83 3.73 -4.52
N ALA A 264 -4.14 4.87 -4.51
CA ALA A 264 -3.30 5.31 -5.63
C ALA A 264 -2.11 4.37 -5.86
N ALA A 265 -1.47 3.89 -4.78
CA ALA A 265 -0.38 2.92 -4.86
C ALA A 265 -0.85 1.61 -5.49
N GLN A 266 -1.99 1.08 -5.04
CA GLN A 266 -2.56 -0.16 -5.56
C GLN A 266 -3.08 0.00 -7.01
N THR A 267 -3.61 1.17 -7.35
CA THR A 267 -4.00 1.52 -8.73
C THR A 267 -2.78 1.60 -9.64
N THR A 268 -1.70 2.23 -9.18
CA THR A 268 -0.44 2.32 -9.93
C THR A 268 0.12 0.92 -10.21
N LEU A 269 0.10 0.04 -9.21
CA LEU A 269 0.51 -1.36 -9.39
C LEU A 269 -0.35 -2.09 -10.44
N LEU A 270 -1.67 -1.93 -10.40
CA LEU A 270 -2.58 -2.55 -11.38
C LEU A 270 -2.32 -2.02 -12.80
N VAL A 271 -2.12 -0.71 -12.97
CA VAL A 271 -1.81 -0.10 -14.26
C VAL A 271 -0.49 -0.66 -14.79
N LEU A 272 0.55 -0.70 -13.96
CA LEU A 272 1.86 -1.24 -14.35
C LEU A 272 1.78 -2.71 -14.76
N LEU A 273 0.96 -3.51 -14.08
CA LEU A 273 0.74 -4.91 -14.40
C LEU A 273 0.04 -5.11 -15.75
N LYS A 274 -0.83 -4.18 -16.16
CA LYS A 274 -1.58 -4.26 -17.42
C LYS A 274 -0.86 -3.67 -18.62
N LEU A 275 0.29 -3.03 -18.43
CA LEU A 275 1.03 -2.43 -19.53
C LEU A 275 1.71 -3.52 -20.39
N PRO A 276 1.34 -3.66 -21.68
CA PRO A 276 1.81 -4.75 -22.55
C PRO A 276 3.28 -4.61 -22.96
N HIS A 277 3.87 -3.41 -22.80
CA HIS A 277 5.25 -3.11 -23.19
C HIS A 277 6.26 -3.39 -22.07
N LEU A 278 5.81 -3.70 -20.85
CA LEU A 278 6.68 -4.00 -19.72
C LEU A 278 6.97 -5.50 -19.66
N THR A 279 8.24 -5.86 -19.43
CA THR A 279 8.61 -7.26 -19.20
C THR A 279 7.98 -7.76 -17.90
N PRO A 280 7.72 -9.08 -17.74
CA PRO A 280 7.10 -9.63 -16.54
C PRO A 280 7.82 -9.28 -15.22
N VAL A 281 9.13 -9.03 -15.30
CA VAL A 281 9.94 -8.60 -14.15
C VAL A 281 9.52 -7.20 -13.68
N TYR A 282 9.24 -6.27 -14.60
CA TYR A 282 8.74 -4.94 -14.26
C TYR A 282 7.33 -4.97 -13.65
N HIS A 283 6.48 -5.91 -14.05
CA HIS A 283 5.14 -6.06 -13.47
C HIS A 283 5.19 -6.42 -11.97
N GLY A 284 6.13 -7.28 -11.58
CA GLY A 284 6.30 -7.70 -10.19
C GLY A 284 7.12 -6.73 -9.33
N MET A 285 8.04 -5.96 -9.95
CA MET A 285 9.02 -5.13 -9.23
C MET A 285 8.37 -4.05 -8.34
N PHE A 286 7.26 -3.46 -8.77
CA PHE A 286 6.58 -2.41 -7.98
C PHE A 286 5.67 -2.94 -6.87
N SER A 287 5.47 -4.26 -6.78
CA SER A 287 4.61 -4.85 -5.74
C SER A 287 5.15 -4.61 -4.33
N VAL A 288 6.47 -4.78 -4.14
CA VAL A 288 7.15 -4.61 -2.85
C VAL A 288 7.03 -3.18 -2.30
N PRO A 289 7.43 -2.12 -3.04
CA PRO A 289 7.27 -0.75 -2.54
C PRO A 289 5.82 -0.33 -2.41
N ALA A 290 4.92 -0.75 -3.32
CA ALA A 290 3.50 -0.42 -3.20
C ALA A 290 2.88 -1.01 -1.93
N LEU A 291 3.16 -2.29 -1.64
CA LEU A 291 2.66 -2.95 -0.43
C LEU A 291 3.25 -2.35 0.84
N ALA A 292 4.55 -2.06 0.85
CA ALA A 292 5.23 -1.39 1.95
C ALA A 292 4.58 -0.02 2.26
N LEU A 293 4.27 0.75 1.20
CA LEU A 293 3.60 2.05 1.31
C LEU A 293 2.18 1.91 1.86
N VAL A 294 1.36 1.00 1.32
CA VAL A 294 -0.01 0.75 1.79
C VAL A 294 -0.01 0.38 3.27
N ASN A 295 0.90 -0.51 3.67
CA ASN A 295 1.06 -0.91 5.06
C ASN A 295 1.49 0.27 5.97
N ALA A 296 2.50 1.03 5.56
CA ALA A 296 2.99 2.18 6.30
C ALA A 296 1.89 3.23 6.49
N MET A 297 1.09 3.51 5.46
CA MET A 297 -0.04 4.44 5.53
C MET A 297 -1.13 3.93 6.48
N ALA A 298 -1.47 2.65 6.44
CA ALA A 298 -2.44 2.05 7.37
C ALA A 298 -1.97 2.14 8.83
N CYS A 299 -0.69 1.82 9.06
CA CYS A 299 -0.07 1.87 10.37
C CYS A 299 0.01 3.31 10.92
N LEU A 300 0.40 4.26 10.07
CA LEU A 300 0.46 5.69 10.41
C LEU A 300 -0.93 6.19 10.84
N VAL A 301 -1.96 5.86 10.08
CA VAL A 301 -3.32 6.23 10.41
C VAL A 301 -3.77 5.63 11.74
N PHE A 302 -3.56 4.32 11.93
CA PHE A 302 -3.91 3.63 13.17
C PHE A 302 -3.27 4.31 14.38
N ARG A 303 -1.98 4.64 14.26
CA ARG A 303 -1.22 5.32 15.29
C ARG A 303 -1.75 6.73 15.57
N ARG A 304 -2.01 7.53 14.53
CA ARG A 304 -2.55 8.89 14.68
C ARG A 304 -3.92 8.90 15.36
N ILE A 305 -4.77 7.91 15.07
CA ILE A 305 -6.05 7.72 15.77
C ILE A 305 -5.79 7.40 17.24
N LYS A 306 -4.95 6.40 17.52
CA LYS A 306 -4.71 5.93 18.90
C LYS A 306 -4.10 6.99 19.83
N PHE A 307 -3.27 7.87 19.31
CA PHE A 307 -2.72 8.99 20.09
C PHE A 307 -3.55 10.28 20.02
N GLY A 308 -4.74 10.26 19.40
CA GLY A 308 -5.62 11.42 19.30
C GLY A 308 -5.07 12.58 18.46
N LEU A 309 -4.02 12.35 17.66
CA LEU A 309 -3.33 13.39 16.89
C LEU A 309 -4.14 13.89 15.69
N ILE A 310 -5.25 13.21 15.33
CA ILE A 310 -6.16 13.65 14.26
C ILE A 310 -7.00 14.89 14.67
N CYS A 311 -6.88 15.35 15.93
CA CYS A 311 -7.40 16.65 16.36
C CYS A 311 -6.43 17.40 17.30
N SER A 312 -5.15 17.49 16.94
CA SER A 312 -4.19 18.36 17.65
C SER A 312 -3.23 19.16 16.76
N ASP A 313 -3.31 19.08 15.44
CA ASP A 313 -2.43 19.86 14.54
C ASP A 313 -2.90 21.31 14.31
N ARG A 314 -3.61 21.94 15.27
CA ARG A 314 -3.87 23.39 15.22
C ARG A 314 -4.19 24.11 16.54
N ILE A 315 -3.85 23.55 17.70
CA ILE A 315 -3.95 24.30 18.98
C ILE A 315 -2.57 24.65 19.57
N SER A 316 -1.48 24.07 19.07
CA SER A 316 -0.12 24.49 19.42
C SER A 316 0.49 25.42 18.36
N ASN A 317 -0.18 26.55 18.10
CA ASN A 317 0.60 27.75 17.78
C ASN A 317 1.12 28.28 19.12
N PRO A 318 2.42 28.23 19.44
CA PRO A 318 2.93 29.17 20.43
C PRO A 318 2.65 30.58 19.89
N PRO A 319 2.24 31.55 20.73
CA PRO A 319 2.19 32.93 20.27
C PRO A 319 3.60 33.31 19.83
N ILE A 320 3.77 33.54 18.54
CA ILE A 320 4.88 34.34 18.02
C ILE A 320 4.60 35.77 18.49
N THR A 321 4.92 36.04 19.74
CA THR A 321 5.11 37.40 20.24
C THR A 321 6.47 37.86 19.74
N GLY A 322 6.42 38.56 18.60
CA GLY A 322 7.24 39.70 18.24
C GLY A 322 8.73 39.66 18.54
N LEU A 323 9.52 39.31 17.53
CA LEU A 323 10.73 40.10 17.25
C LEU A 323 10.26 41.49 16.80
N SER A 324 10.20 42.45 17.74
CA SER A 324 10.21 43.87 17.40
C SER A 324 11.67 44.30 17.39
N GLU A 325 12.18 44.58 16.20
CA GLU A 325 13.32 45.48 16.01
C GLU A 325 12.89 46.88 16.48
N ASP A 326 13.42 47.33 17.62
CA ASP A 326 13.29 48.73 18.03
C ASP A 326 14.62 49.45 17.76
N PHE A 327 14.66 50.23 16.69
CA PHE A 327 15.70 51.20 16.37
C PHE A 327 15.07 52.62 16.34
N HIS A 328 15.53 53.48 17.26
CA HIS A 328 15.31 54.94 17.40
C HIS A 328 13.88 55.46 17.63
N ALA A 329 13.61 56.58 18.29
CA ALA A 329 14.25 57.42 19.30
C ALA A 329 13.23 58.52 19.66
N THR A 330 13.26 58.97 20.93
CA THR A 330 12.87 60.32 21.42
C THR A 330 11.41 60.82 21.41
N ALA A 331 10.91 61.02 22.65
CA ALA A 331 10.38 62.27 23.21
C ALA A 331 8.85 62.52 23.33
N ASN A 332 8.45 62.62 24.62
CA ASN A 332 7.50 63.56 25.26
C ASN A 332 6.02 63.14 25.45
N PRO A 333 5.48 63.16 26.69
CA PRO A 333 4.07 62.87 26.97
C PRO A 333 3.23 64.15 27.11
N ARG A 334 2.04 64.19 26.51
CA ARG A 334 0.99 65.14 26.91
C ARG A 334 -0.41 64.63 26.58
N SER A 335 -1.19 64.49 27.66
CA SER A 335 -2.65 64.45 27.80
C SER A 335 -3.51 64.77 26.57
N ARG A 336 -4.57 63.97 26.35
CA ARG A 336 -5.96 64.46 26.38
C ARG A 336 -6.97 63.30 26.29
N SER A 337 -7.86 63.29 27.28
CA SER A 337 -9.15 62.62 27.27
C SER A 337 -10.04 63.06 26.10
N LEU A 338 -10.82 62.15 25.52
CA LEU A 338 -12.20 62.42 25.06
C LEU A 338 -12.93 61.11 24.69
N HIS A 339 -13.80 60.71 25.62
CA HIS A 339 -15.20 60.32 25.42
C HIS A 339 -15.65 59.92 24.00
N SER A 340 -16.00 58.64 23.80
CA SER A 340 -17.08 58.28 22.86
C SER A 340 -17.71 56.92 23.18
N ARG A 341 -18.90 57.02 23.79
CA ARG A 341 -20.14 56.28 23.48
C ARG A 341 -20.12 54.74 23.53
N ARG A 342 -20.59 54.26 24.69
CA ARG A 342 -21.23 52.96 24.93
C ARG A 342 -22.41 52.74 23.98
N THR A 343 -22.37 51.65 23.22
CA THR A 343 -23.54 50.95 22.67
C THR A 343 -23.39 49.49 23.09
N ASP A 344 -24.28 49.05 23.97
CA ASP A 344 -24.39 47.67 24.42
C ASP A 344 -24.85 46.77 23.26
N PRO A 345 -24.37 45.52 23.18
CA PRO A 345 -25.16 44.45 22.59
C PRO A 345 -25.40 43.32 23.61
N ILE A 346 -26.69 43.13 23.89
CA ILE A 346 -27.42 41.86 23.82
C ILE A 346 -26.65 40.64 24.36
N THR A 347 -26.97 40.30 25.60
CA THR A 347 -26.91 38.94 26.15
C THR A 347 -27.61 37.95 25.23
N THR A 348 -26.83 37.06 24.61
CA THR A 348 -27.32 35.76 24.13
C THR A 348 -26.52 34.69 24.85
N GLU A 349 -27.21 33.94 25.71
CA GLU A 349 -26.71 32.74 26.36
C GLU A 349 -26.16 31.77 25.31
N PHE A 350 -24.85 31.50 25.37
CA PHE A 350 -24.24 30.43 24.62
C PHE A 350 -24.36 29.14 25.43
N GLY A 351 -25.44 28.40 25.19
CA GLY A 351 -25.63 27.06 25.70
C GLY A 351 -24.49 26.12 25.28
N SER A 352 -23.98 25.37 26.25
CA SER A 352 -22.90 24.39 26.14
C SER A 352 -23.00 23.49 24.90
N ASN A 353 -22.06 23.66 23.96
CA ASN A 353 -21.78 22.68 22.92
C ASN A 353 -20.85 21.60 23.48
N THR A 354 -21.44 20.50 23.97
CA THR A 354 -20.71 19.28 24.31
C THR A 354 -20.38 18.53 23.02
N ILE A 355 -19.28 18.91 22.37
CA ILE A 355 -18.69 18.12 21.28
C ILE A 355 -17.98 16.93 21.93
N TYR A 356 -18.65 15.77 21.95
CA TYR A 356 -18.04 14.52 22.35
C TYR A 356 -16.96 14.11 21.34
N PRO A 357 -15.72 13.80 21.76
CA PRO A 357 -14.71 13.32 20.84
C PRO A 357 -15.05 11.90 20.40
N LEU A 358 -15.17 11.71 19.08
CA LEU A 358 -15.37 10.43 18.40
C LEU A 358 -14.42 9.33 18.91
N ASP A 359 -13.23 9.73 19.37
CA ASP A 359 -12.11 8.88 19.79
C ASP A 359 -12.40 8.07 21.09
N VAL A 360 -13.05 8.69 22.08
CA VAL A 360 -13.44 8.00 23.34
C VAL A 360 -14.51 6.94 23.07
N ARG A 361 -15.37 7.16 22.07
CA ARG A 361 -16.41 6.20 21.67
C ARG A 361 -15.83 5.03 20.86
N VAL A 362 -14.79 5.25 20.05
CA VAL A 362 -14.05 4.16 19.37
C VAL A 362 -13.43 3.21 20.41
N GLN A 363 -12.80 3.75 21.45
CA GLN A 363 -12.21 2.92 22.49
C GLN A 363 -13.28 2.17 23.30
N LYS A 364 -14.39 2.83 23.66
CA LYS A 364 -15.46 2.22 24.46
C LYS A 364 -16.23 1.12 23.71
N GLU A 365 -16.28 1.17 22.38
CA GLU A 365 -16.96 0.15 21.58
C GLU A 365 -16.04 -1.03 21.19
N ILE A 366 -14.73 -0.82 21.09
CA ILE A 366 -13.75 -1.92 21.04
C ILE A 366 -13.81 -2.76 22.33
N ASP A 367 -13.98 -2.12 23.49
CA ASP A 367 -14.19 -2.83 24.77
C ASP A 367 -15.46 -3.70 24.73
N LYS A 368 -16.54 -3.16 24.17
CA LYS A 368 -17.84 -3.85 24.07
C LYS A 368 -17.80 -5.05 23.14
N PHE A 369 -16.98 -4.98 22.08
CA PHE A 369 -16.75 -6.11 21.17
C PHE A 369 -15.90 -7.22 21.83
N GLU A 370 -14.91 -6.84 22.65
CA GLU A 370 -14.09 -7.80 23.40
C GLU A 370 -14.88 -8.47 24.55
N GLU A 371 -15.73 -7.74 25.28
CA GLU A 371 -16.63 -8.31 26.29
C GLU A 371 -17.65 -9.29 25.70
N GLY A 372 -18.15 -9.03 24.49
CA GLY A 372 -19.06 -9.94 23.78
C GLY A 372 -18.37 -11.20 23.25
N ALA A 373 -17.07 -11.13 22.93
CA ALA A 373 -16.29 -12.27 22.47
C ALA A 373 -15.86 -13.20 23.63
N ASP A 374 -15.50 -12.64 24.79
CA ASP A 374 -15.15 -13.40 25.99
C ASP A 374 -16.37 -14.10 26.59
N GLY A 375 -17.53 -13.44 26.62
CA GLY A 375 -18.79 -14.05 27.05
C GLY A 375 -19.26 -15.20 26.14
N SER A 376 -18.95 -15.16 24.85
CA SER A 376 -19.22 -16.28 23.92
C SER A 376 -18.28 -17.48 24.17
N GLN A 377 -17.04 -17.21 24.59
CA GLN A 377 -16.03 -18.24 24.87
C GLN A 377 -16.26 -18.91 26.24
N GLU A 378 -16.76 -18.16 27.24
CA GLU A 378 -17.16 -18.70 28.54
C GLU A 378 -18.47 -19.50 28.45
N SER A 379 -19.45 -19.03 27.67
CA SER A 379 -20.68 -19.79 27.41
C SER A 379 -20.43 -21.10 26.65
N ARG A 380 -19.43 -21.15 25.75
CA ARG A 380 -19.03 -22.38 25.04
C ARG A 380 -18.29 -23.37 25.95
N LYS A 381 -17.55 -22.89 26.96
CA LYS A 381 -16.93 -23.76 27.98
C LYS A 381 -17.94 -24.41 28.91
N LEU A 382 -19.04 -23.71 29.24
CA LEU A 382 -20.12 -24.25 30.08
C LEU A 382 -21.00 -25.29 29.36
N THR A 383 -21.18 -25.20 28.03
CA THR A 383 -21.95 -26.21 27.27
C THR A 383 -21.13 -27.47 26.91
N THR A 384 -19.83 -27.50 27.21
CA THR A 384 -18.97 -28.68 26.98
C THR A 384 -18.67 -29.45 28.28
N LEU A 385 -19.24 -29.00 29.42
CA LEU A 385 -19.12 -29.62 30.75
C LEU A 385 -20.47 -30.02 31.36
N ALA A 386 -21.55 -29.99 30.58
CA ALA A 386 -22.84 -30.62 30.86
C ALA A 386 -23.10 -31.68 29.78
#